data_AF-A0A350PKZ5-F1
#
_entry.id   AF-A0A350PKZ5-F1
#
_cell.length_a   1.000
_cell.length_b   1.000
_cell.length_c   1.000
_cell.angle_alpha   90.00
_cell.angle_beta   90.00
_cell.angle_gamma   90.00
#
_symmetry.space_group_name_H-M   'P 1'
#
loop_
_entity.id
_entity.type
_entity.pdbx_description
1 polymer ?
#
loop_
_entity_poly.entity_id
_entity_poly.type
_entity_poly.pdbx_seq_one_letter_code
_entity_poly.pdbx_strand_id
1 'polypeptide(L)' 'MDIKIFEVGPFAENTYLLIKEGSAILIDPGFSNATEYQSFQSALKEVTLDAIVLTHAHVDHVLGLQRVLKD' A
#
# COMPACT_ATOMS: atom_id res chain seq x y z
N MET A 1 -16.62 -4.35 -3.19
CA MET A 1 -15.46 -3.52 -2.81
C MET A 1 -14.86 -4.19 -1.60
N ASP A 2 -13.63 -4.68 -1.72
CA ASP A 2 -12.87 -5.31 -0.65
C ASP A 2 -11.84 -4.30 -0.13
N ILE A 3 -11.62 -4.26 1.19
CA ILE A 3 -10.66 -3.34 1.82
C ILE A 3 -9.69 -4.18 2.64
N LYS A 4 -8.41 -4.08 2.31
CA LYS A 4 -7.32 -4.67 3.08
C LYS A 4 -6.54 -3.58 3.80
N ILE A 5 -6.12 -3.88 5.02
CA ILE A 5 -5.36 -2.98 5.89
C ILE A 5 -4.06 -3.67 6.23
N PHE A 6 -2.95 -2.94 6.10
CA PHE A 6 -1.63 -3.37 6.51
C PHE A 6 -1.14 -2.40 7.57
N GLU A 7 -0.97 -2.89 8.81
CA GLU A 7 -0.25 -2.13 9.83
C GLU A 7 1.25 -2.26 9.57
N VAL A 8 1.93 -1.14 9.33
CA VAL A 8 3.31 -1.11 8.84
C VAL A 8 4.18 -0.11 9.59
N GLY A 9 5.48 -0.40 9.61
CA GLY A 9 6.47 0.52 10.15
C GLY A 9 6.41 0.72 11.66
N PRO A 10 7.36 1.50 12.20
CA PRO A 10 7.48 1.72 13.64
C PRO A 10 6.38 2.61 14.23
N PHE A 11 5.59 3.28 13.37
CA PHE A 11 4.50 4.16 13.76
C PHE A 11 3.13 3.45 13.76
N ALA A 12 3.08 2.16 13.40
CA ALA A 12 1.84 1.42 13.20
C ALA A 12 0.89 2.17 12.23
N GLU A 13 1.46 2.62 11.10
CA GLU A 13 0.71 3.28 10.04
C GLU A 13 -0.22 2.28 9.36
N ASN A 14 -1.40 2.73 8.92
CA ASN A 14 -2.36 1.88 8.23
C ASN A 14 -2.35 2.16 6.73
N THR A 15 -1.60 1.35 5.98
CA THR A 15 -1.68 1.34 4.52
C THR A 15 -2.94 0.62 4.08
N TYR A 16 -3.75 1.23 3.21
CA TYR A 16 -5.01 0.62 2.72
C TYR A 16 -4.92 0.21 1.25
N LEU A 17 -5.44 -0.98 0.93
CA LEU A 17 -5.65 -1.43 -0.44
C LEU A 17 -7.15 -1.64 -0.67
N LEU A 18 -7.74 -0.80 -1.52
CA LEU A 18 -9.15 -0.87 -1.88
C LEU A 18 -9.27 -1.56 -3.23
N ILE A 19 -9.95 -2.71 -3.27
CA ILE A 19 -10.09 -3.55 -4.46
C ILE A 19 -11.54 -3.55 -4.93
N LYS A 20 -11.74 -3.31 -6.23
CA LYS A 20 -13.05 -3.40 -6.89
C LYS A 20 -12.86 -3.89 -8.32
N GLU A 21 -13.55 -4.97 -8.67
CA GLU A 21 -13.64 -5.46 -10.07
C GLU A 21 -12.28 -5.72 -10.75
N GLY A 22 -11.29 -6.22 -9.98
CA GLY A 22 -9.93 -6.49 -10.50
C GLY A 22 -8.99 -5.29 -10.54
N SER A 23 -9.50 -4.11 -10.17
CA SER A 23 -8.75 -2.87 -10.02
C SER A 23 -8.53 -2.53 -8.54
N ALA A 24 -7.45 -1.81 -8.24
CA ALA A 24 -7.16 -1.34 -6.90
C ALA A 24 -6.56 0.06 -6.85
N ILE A 25 -6.80 0.72 -5.72
CA ILE A 25 -6.06 1.91 -5.29
C ILE A 25 -5.34 1.62 -3.98
N LEU A 26 -4.11 2.08 -3.86
CA LEU A 26 -3.30 2.01 -2.66
C LEU A 26 -3.31 3.38 -1.97
N ILE A 27 -3.60 3.40 -0.68
CA ILE A 27 -3.60 4.63 0.12
C ILE A 27 -2.45 4.55 1.10
N ASP A 28 -1.63 5.61 1.13
CA ASP A 28 -0.53 5.82 2.09
C ASP A 28 0.43 4.61 2.20
N PRO A 29 1.27 4.33 1.17
CA PRO A 29 2.22 3.22 1.23
C PRO A 29 3.34 3.46 2.26
N GLY A 30 3.13 3.02 3.50
CA GLY A 30 4.03 3.21 4.63
C GLY A 30 5.10 2.12 4.83
N PHE A 31 5.26 1.20 3.88
CA PHE A 31 6.13 0.03 4.02
C PHE A 31 7.57 0.40 4.42
N SER A 32 8.00 -0.10 5.58
CA SER A 32 9.32 0.14 6.18
C SER A 32 10.32 -1.00 5.91
N ASN A 33 9.82 -2.19 5.57
CA ASN A 33 10.64 -3.37 5.33
C ASN A 33 10.04 -4.28 4.23
N ALA A 34 10.85 -5.24 3.79
CA ALA A 34 10.48 -6.13 2.69
C ALA A 34 9.29 -7.05 3.02
N THR A 35 9.13 -7.47 4.28
CA THR A 35 8.05 -8.38 4.68
C THR A 35 6.68 -7.71 4.57
N GLU A 36 6.59 -6.46 5.01
CA GLU A 36 5.38 -5.63 4.88
C GLU A 36 5.02 -5.45 3.39
N TYR A 37 6.02 -5.09 2.58
CA TYR A 37 5.84 -4.92 1.14
C TYR A 37 5.40 -6.22 0.43
N GLN A 38 5.96 -7.37 0.82
CA GLN A 38 5.57 -8.68 0.27
C GLN A 38 4.13 -9.07 0.64
N SER A 39 3.65 -8.67 1.82
CA SER A 39 2.26 -8.87 2.23
C SER A 39 1.30 -8.11 1.32
N PHE A 40 1.64 -6.86 0.99
CA PHE A 40 0.93 -6.06 0.00
C PHE A 40 0.96 -6.69 -1.40
N GLN A 41 2.15 -7.07 -1.88
CA GLN A 41 2.30 -7.68 -3.22
C GLN A 41 1.50 -8.98 -3.36
N SER A 42 1.44 -9.79 -2.31
CA SER A 42 0.63 -11.00 -2.27
C SER A 42 -0.87 -10.68 -2.37
N ALA A 43 -1.31 -9.59 -1.76
CA ALA A 43 -2.70 -9.14 -1.82
C ALA A 43 -3.08 -8.48 -3.15
N LEU A 44 -2.11 -7.91 -3.87
CA LEU A 44 -2.25 -7.31 -5.19
C LEU A 44 -2.20 -8.35 -6.32
N LYS A 45 -1.84 -9.61 -6.02
CA LYS A 45 -1.76 -10.67 -7.03
C LYS A 45 -3.09 -10.79 -7.80
N GLU A 46 -3.01 -10.74 -9.13
CA GLU A 46 -4.16 -10.77 -10.06
C GLU A 46 -5.07 -9.52 -10.02
N VAL A 47 -4.60 -8.43 -9.40
CA VAL A 47 -5.29 -7.14 -9.32
C VAL A 47 -4.39 -6.06 -9.93
N THR A 48 -4.96 -5.17 -10.73
CA THR A 48 -4.23 -4.03 -11.31
C THR A 48 -4.23 -2.86 -10.32
N LEU A 49 -3.05 -2.33 -9.98
CA LEU A 49 -2.93 -1.11 -9.20
C LEU A 49 -3.07 0.10 -10.12
N ASP A 50 -4.17 0.84 -10.01
CA ASP A 50 -4.49 1.97 -10.90
C ASP A 50 -3.96 3.30 -10.37
N ALA A 51 -3.88 3.45 -9.04
CA ALA A 51 -3.46 4.70 -8.43
C ALA A 51 -2.88 4.51 -7.02
N ILE A 52 -2.06 5.48 -6.63
CA ILE A 52 -1.63 5.69 -5.25
C ILE A 52 -2.22 7.02 -4.79
N VAL A 53 -2.88 7.03 -3.64
CA VAL A 53 -3.44 8.22 -3.01
C VAL A 53 -2.69 8.48 -1.71
N LEU A 54 -2.23 9.71 -1.52
CA LEU A 54 -1.66 10.14 -0.25
C LEU A 54 -2.69 10.99 0.48
N THR A 55 -3.02 10.64 1.72
CA THR A 55 -3.83 11.51 2.58
C THR A 55 -3.05 12.77 2.93
N HIS A 56 -1.76 12.61 3.21
CA HIS A 56 -0.77 13.66 3.45
C HIS A 56 0.65 13.08 3.26
N ALA A 57 1.70 13.85 3.55
CA ALA A 57 3.09 13.49 3.24
C ALA A 57 4.01 13.41 4.48
N HIS A 58 3.52 12.90 5.60
CA HIS A 58 4.41 12.49 6.68
C HIS A 58 5.18 11.22 6.29
N VAL A 59 6.35 11.05 6.92
CA VAL A 59 7.33 10.02 6.54
C VAL A 59 6.74 8.62 6.56
N ASP A 60 5.92 8.31 7.54
CA ASP A 60 5.27 7.03 7.77
C ASP A 60 4.24 6.67 6.70
N HIS A 61 3.66 7.65 5.99
CA HIS A 61 2.68 7.42 4.91
C HIS A 61 3.30 7.34 3.51
N VAL A 62 4.58 7.71 3.35
CA VAL A 62 5.26 7.77 2.04
C VAL A 62 6.51 6.91 1.94
N LEU A 63 6.90 6.22 3.02
CA LEU A 63 8.15 5.49 3.11
C LEU A 63 8.30 4.41 2.02
N GLY A 64 7.21 3.71 1.72
CA GLY A 64 7.13 2.67 0.69
C GLY A 64 6.83 3.21 -0.71
N LEU A 65 6.48 4.49 -0.87
CA LEU A 65 6.00 5.08 -2.13
C LEU A 65 6.97 4.85 -3.29
N GLN A 66 8.26 5.13 -3.09
CA GLN A 66 9.25 5.01 -4.15
C GLN A 66 9.41 3.56 -4.61
N ARG A 67 9.23 2.59 -3.71
CA ARG A 67 9.31 1.17 -4.05
C ARG A 67 8.13 0.75 -4.93
N VAL A 68 6.92 1.16 -4.59
CA VAL A 68 5.70 0.87 -5.36
C VAL A 68 5.78 1.45 -6.78
N LEU A 69 6.36 2.65 -6.95
CA LEU A 69 6.47 3.30 -8.26
C LEU A 69 7.53 2.72 -9.21
N LYS A 70 8.46 1.89 -8.70
CA LYS A 70 9.62 1.39 -9.46
C LYS A 70 9.56 -0.09 -9.81
N ASP A 71 8.63 -0.83 -9.20
CA ASP A 71 8.38 -2.25 -9.48
C ASP A 71 7.39 -2.40 -10.64
#